data_AF-A0A1A1ZJJ9-F1
#
_entry.id   AF-A0A1A1ZJJ9-F1
#
_cell.length_a   1.000
_cell.length_b   1.000
_cell.length_c   1.000
_cell.angle_alpha   90.00
_cell.angle_beta   90.00
_cell.angle_gamma   90.00
#
_symmetry.space_group_name_H-M   'P 1'
#
loop_
_entity.id
_entity.type
_entity.pdbx_description
1 polymer ?
#
loop_
_entity_poly.entity_id
_entity_poly.type
_entity_poly.pdbx_seq_one_letter_code
_entity_poly.pdbx_strand_id
1 'polypeptide(L)'
;MTELTTVTVRYGRHHNLDRTVELAAESTACPHLVVTPGIASDEDGRVYFRGGVTLTHTGTGRALASDMHSYRLHQLAQKLTDELPEFDWNFTDTNHLYAHPDKRDAAGAVIREWQMADAYRGPVRLYGDDDAKAAARESDPAATLLGENLEWWIEHSKNYMEELDWDNPDHQRARVAEISVSVNGYAFIYLLAVLQRVDPTVADIAARDLVGQFDAGDSLGEWVWQWREEFAEGKPLSLRGIPSADPLAGFTA
;
A
#
# COMPACT_ATOMS: atom_id res chain seq x y z
N MET A 1 16.91 -20.84 21.39
CA MET A 1 17.66 -20.88 20.11
C MET A 1 16.63 -21.09 19.02
N THR A 2 16.50 -20.15 18.09
CA THR A 2 15.61 -20.30 16.94
C THR A 2 16.24 -21.30 15.98
N GLU A 3 15.51 -22.35 15.62
CA GLU A 3 15.96 -23.34 14.64
C GLU A 3 15.90 -22.69 13.25
N LEU A 4 17.04 -22.64 12.57
CA LEU A 4 17.16 -22.10 11.22
C LEU A 4 17.12 -23.25 10.21
N THR A 5 16.27 -23.09 9.20
CA THR A 5 16.22 -23.98 8.03
C THR A 5 16.75 -23.25 6.80
N THR A 6 17.15 -23.97 5.76
CA THR A 6 17.54 -23.38 4.48
C THR A 6 16.37 -23.47 3.51
N VAL A 7 16.00 -22.34 2.90
CA VAL A 7 14.92 -22.30 1.90
C VAL A 7 15.37 -21.61 0.61
N THR A 8 14.83 -22.06 -0.51
CA THR A 8 15.00 -21.41 -1.80
C THR A 8 14.01 -20.25 -1.93
N VAL A 9 14.51 -19.03 -2.09
CA VAL A 9 13.71 -17.82 -2.27
C VAL A 9 13.78 -17.38 -3.72
N ARG A 10 12.62 -17.07 -4.31
CA ARG A 10 12.49 -16.51 -5.66
C ARG A 10 12.54 -14.98 -5.61
N TYR A 11 13.28 -14.39 -6.53
CA TYR A 11 13.43 -12.94 -6.65
C TYR A 11 13.58 -12.51 -8.11
N GLY A 12 13.23 -11.26 -8.39
CA GLY A 12 13.42 -10.64 -9.70
C GLY A 12 12.77 -9.26 -9.78
N ARG A 13 13.43 -8.31 -10.48
CA ARG A 13 12.90 -6.97 -10.76
C ARG A 13 11.83 -6.99 -11.86
N HIS A 14 11.88 -7.98 -12.76
CA HIS A 14 10.94 -8.20 -13.85
C HIS A 14 10.40 -9.63 -13.78
N HIS A 15 9.09 -9.80 -14.03
CA HIS A 15 8.38 -11.09 -13.94
C HIS A 15 8.95 -12.22 -14.83
N ASN A 16 9.90 -11.92 -15.71
CA ASN A 16 10.53 -12.89 -16.62
C ASN A 16 11.89 -13.42 -16.15
N LEU A 17 12.41 -12.96 -14.99
CA LEU A 17 13.64 -13.48 -14.40
C LEU A 17 13.29 -14.20 -13.10
N ASP A 18 12.93 -15.48 -13.20
CA ASP A 18 12.67 -16.33 -12.03
C ASP A 18 14.00 -16.83 -11.46
N ARG A 19 14.71 -15.95 -10.74
CA ARG A 19 15.99 -16.29 -10.11
C ARG A 19 15.75 -16.78 -8.70
N THR A 20 16.64 -17.65 -8.24
CA THR A 20 16.55 -18.25 -6.90
C THR A 20 17.82 -18.04 -6.10
N VAL A 21 17.69 -17.93 -4.78
CA VAL A 21 18.80 -17.90 -3.83
C VAL A 21 18.44 -18.72 -2.59
N GLU A 22 19.41 -19.41 -2.01
CA GLU A 22 19.21 -20.13 -0.75
C GLU A 22 19.48 -19.18 0.42
N LEU A 23 18.52 -19.10 1.34
CA LEU A 23 18.61 -18.27 2.54
C LEU A 23 18.36 -19.11 3.79
N ALA A 24 19.02 -18.73 4.88
CA ALA A 24 18.62 -19.17 6.21
C ALA A 24 17.27 -18.54 6.58
N ALA A 25 16.39 -19.32 7.18
CA ALA A 25 15.03 -18.94 7.49
C ALA A 25 14.63 -19.41 8.88
N GLU A 26 13.82 -18.59 9.58
CA GLU A 26 13.22 -18.95 10.85
C GLU A 26 11.90 -19.68 10.61
N SER A 27 11.72 -20.83 11.28
CA SER A 27 10.46 -21.58 11.23
C SER A 27 9.33 -20.82 11.94
N THR A 28 8.11 -20.90 11.40
CA THR A 28 6.91 -20.29 12.04
C THR A 28 5.93 -21.36 12.53
N ALA A 29 4.81 -20.92 13.13
CA ALA A 29 3.70 -21.79 13.50
C ALA A 29 3.00 -22.46 12.30
N CYS A 30 3.16 -21.91 11.09
CA CYS A 30 2.69 -22.54 9.86
C CYS A 30 3.87 -23.26 9.18
N PRO A 31 3.85 -24.60 9.04
CA PRO A 31 4.99 -25.37 8.50
C PRO A 31 5.41 -24.98 7.06
N HIS A 32 4.48 -24.41 6.30
CA HIS A 32 4.71 -23.99 4.91
C HIS A 32 5.21 -22.54 4.80
N LEU A 33 5.28 -21.81 5.91
CA LEU A 33 5.70 -20.41 5.94
C LEU A 33 6.91 -20.24 6.86
N VAL A 34 7.92 -19.54 6.36
CA VAL A 34 9.16 -19.23 7.10
C VAL A 34 9.47 -17.75 7.03
N VAL A 35 10.20 -17.21 8.00
CA VAL A 35 10.69 -15.83 7.93
C VAL A 35 12.10 -15.84 7.34
N THR A 36 12.30 -15.12 6.24
CA THR A 36 13.60 -14.94 5.58
C THR A 36 14.02 -13.47 5.59
N PRO A 37 15.32 -13.17 5.46
CA PRO A 37 15.78 -11.81 5.17
C PRO A 37 15.15 -11.27 3.88
N GLY A 38 14.81 -9.98 3.85
CA GLY A 38 14.33 -9.33 2.64
C GLY A 38 15.44 -9.17 1.61
N ILE A 39 15.23 -9.67 0.39
CA ILE A 39 16.18 -9.57 -0.73
C ILE A 39 15.61 -8.77 -1.90
N ALA A 40 16.50 -8.16 -2.68
CA ALA A 40 16.21 -7.51 -3.95
C ALA A 40 17.38 -7.76 -4.93
N SER A 41 17.18 -7.37 -6.18
CA SER A 41 18.23 -7.38 -7.21
C SER A 41 18.37 -6.00 -7.85
N ASP A 42 19.60 -5.54 -8.05
CA ASP A 42 19.88 -4.32 -8.82
C ASP A 42 19.70 -4.55 -10.34
N GLU A 43 20.01 -3.53 -11.14
CA GLU A 43 19.87 -3.59 -12.62
C GLU A 43 20.77 -4.65 -13.26
N ASP A 44 21.94 -4.88 -12.66
CA ASP A 44 22.90 -5.92 -13.06
C ASP A 44 22.47 -7.31 -12.58
N GLY A 45 21.41 -7.38 -11.77
CA GLY A 45 20.84 -8.60 -11.23
C GLY A 45 21.64 -9.18 -10.07
N ARG A 46 22.50 -8.39 -9.42
CA ARG A 46 23.18 -8.75 -8.19
C ARG A 46 22.19 -8.71 -7.02
N VAL A 47 22.16 -9.79 -6.25
CA VAL A 47 21.33 -9.89 -5.06
C VAL A 47 21.91 -9.08 -3.92
N TYR A 48 21.06 -8.32 -3.24
CA TYR A 48 21.40 -7.64 -1.99
C TYR A 48 20.26 -7.72 -0.99
N PHE A 49 20.57 -7.56 0.30
CA PHE A 49 19.57 -7.45 1.35
C PHE A 49 18.97 -6.05 1.34
N ARG A 50 17.65 -5.94 1.18
CA ARG A 50 16.94 -4.64 1.12
C ARG A 50 16.56 -4.10 2.50
N GLY A 51 17.02 -4.75 3.57
CA GLY A 51 16.52 -4.53 4.93
C GLY A 51 15.19 -5.24 5.18
N GLY A 52 14.85 -5.36 6.47
CA GLY A 52 13.64 -6.07 6.91
C GLY A 52 13.67 -7.57 6.61
N VAL A 53 12.48 -8.16 6.70
CA VAL A 53 12.24 -9.60 6.60
C VAL A 53 10.97 -9.87 5.79
N THR A 54 10.83 -11.09 5.29
CA THR A 54 9.67 -11.53 4.51
C THR A 54 9.13 -12.85 5.06
N LEU A 55 7.80 -12.98 5.07
CA LEU A 55 7.13 -14.24 5.32
C LEU A 55 7.08 -14.96 3.98
N THR A 56 7.84 -16.04 3.84
CA THR A 56 8.11 -16.72 2.57
C THR A 56 7.51 -18.10 2.59
N HIS A 57 6.79 -18.46 1.52
CA HIS A 57 6.26 -19.81 1.37
C HIS A 57 7.36 -20.78 0.93
N THR A 58 7.55 -21.86 1.68
CA THR A 58 8.67 -22.80 1.51
C THR A 58 8.63 -23.53 0.17
N GLY A 59 7.44 -23.93 -0.31
CA GLY A 59 7.32 -24.69 -1.56
C GLY A 59 7.56 -23.86 -2.82
N THR A 60 7.17 -22.58 -2.80
CA THR A 60 7.29 -21.70 -3.98
C THR A 60 8.48 -20.74 -3.90
N GLY A 61 9.03 -20.50 -2.72
CA GLY A 61 10.05 -19.47 -2.48
C GLY A 61 9.55 -18.03 -2.62
N ARG A 62 8.24 -17.80 -2.78
CA ARG A 62 7.64 -16.47 -2.94
C ARG A 62 7.32 -15.84 -1.60
N ALA A 63 7.52 -14.53 -1.51
CA ALA A 63 7.13 -13.75 -0.34
C ALA A 63 5.61 -13.51 -0.32
N LEU A 64 4.99 -13.78 0.82
CA LEU A 64 3.58 -13.52 1.13
C LEU A 64 3.38 -12.10 1.68
N ALA A 65 4.27 -11.70 2.59
CA ALA A 65 4.26 -10.39 3.24
C ALA A 65 5.69 -9.97 3.62
N SER A 66 5.90 -8.69 3.90
CA SER A 66 7.16 -8.14 4.37
C SER A 66 6.96 -7.19 5.53
N ASP A 67 7.92 -7.14 6.45
CA ASP A 67 7.92 -6.25 7.62
C ASP A 67 9.38 -5.89 7.98
N MET A 68 9.58 -4.88 8.81
CA MET A 68 10.88 -4.57 9.38
C MET A 68 11.26 -5.49 10.55
N HIS A 69 10.28 -6.20 11.12
CA HIS A 69 10.45 -6.99 12.34
C HIS A 69 9.95 -8.43 12.17
N SER A 70 10.79 -9.43 12.51
CA SER A 70 10.41 -10.84 12.39
C SER A 70 9.23 -11.24 13.27
N TYR A 71 9.13 -10.71 14.49
CA TYR A 71 8.05 -11.06 15.43
C TYR A 71 6.65 -10.77 14.86
N ARG A 72 6.52 -9.73 14.04
CA ARG A 72 5.28 -9.35 13.35
C ARG A 72 4.85 -10.39 12.33
N LEU A 73 5.81 -10.93 11.59
CA LEU A 73 5.57 -12.00 10.62
C LEU A 73 5.25 -13.33 11.29
N HIS A 74 5.86 -13.60 12.46
CA HIS A 74 5.48 -14.75 13.30
C HIS A 74 4.04 -14.61 13.80
N GLN A 75 3.60 -13.41 14.20
CA GLN A 75 2.21 -13.14 14.56
C GLN A 75 1.25 -13.35 13.39
N LEU A 76 1.61 -12.91 12.17
CA LEU A 76 0.82 -13.17 10.98
C LEU A 76 0.70 -14.67 10.70
N ALA A 77 1.81 -15.41 10.74
CA ALA A 77 1.80 -16.85 10.52
C ALA A 77 0.93 -17.58 11.57
N GLN A 78 0.99 -17.15 12.84
CA GLN A 78 0.11 -17.68 13.88
C GLN A 78 -1.36 -17.37 13.60
N LYS A 79 -1.70 -16.12 13.25
CA LYS A 79 -3.07 -15.70 12.92
C LYS A 79 -3.63 -16.52 11.76
N LEU A 80 -2.84 -16.74 10.71
CA LEU A 80 -3.22 -17.57 9.57
C LEU A 80 -3.48 -19.03 9.97
N THR A 81 -2.66 -19.61 10.85
CA THR A 81 -2.88 -20.97 11.36
C THR A 81 -4.14 -21.07 12.24
N ASP A 82 -4.37 -20.09 13.12
CA ASP A 82 -5.47 -20.10 14.08
C ASP A 82 -6.83 -19.85 13.42
N GLU A 83 -6.89 -18.91 12.46
CA GLU A 83 -8.13 -18.53 11.79
C GLU A 83 -8.44 -19.44 10.59
N LEU A 84 -7.43 -20.10 10.00
CA LEU A 84 -7.58 -20.91 8.80
C LEU A 84 -6.91 -22.29 8.94
N PRO A 85 -7.31 -23.11 9.93
CA PRO A 85 -6.67 -24.40 10.21
C PRO A 85 -6.81 -25.43 9.08
N GLU A 86 -7.80 -25.23 8.19
CA GLU A 86 -8.04 -26.09 7.03
C GLU A 86 -7.61 -25.47 5.70
N PHE A 87 -6.90 -24.34 5.72
CA PHE A 87 -6.36 -23.76 4.50
C PHE A 87 -5.07 -24.49 4.12
N ASP A 88 -5.08 -25.07 2.93
CA ASP A 88 -3.96 -25.83 2.40
C ASP A 88 -2.89 -24.87 1.86
N TRP A 89 -1.88 -24.60 2.69
CA TRP A 89 -0.71 -23.83 2.29
C TRP A 89 0.22 -24.60 1.35
N ASN A 90 -0.04 -25.88 1.04
CA ASN A 90 0.76 -26.65 0.12
C ASN A 90 0.44 -26.29 -1.34
N PHE A 91 1.03 -25.21 -1.85
CA PHE A 91 0.84 -24.74 -3.22
C PHE A 91 1.56 -25.58 -4.29
N THR A 92 1.89 -26.85 -4.00
CA THR A 92 2.54 -27.76 -4.97
C THR A 92 1.57 -28.34 -5.99
N ASP A 93 0.26 -28.33 -5.72
CA ASP A 93 -0.81 -28.57 -6.68
C ASP A 93 -1.66 -27.30 -6.82
N THR A 94 -1.54 -26.59 -7.94
CA THR A 94 -2.30 -25.36 -8.20
C THR A 94 -3.81 -25.59 -8.21
N ASN A 95 -4.29 -26.82 -8.47
CA ASN A 95 -5.71 -27.15 -8.39
C ASN A 95 -6.25 -27.11 -6.95
N HIS A 96 -5.40 -27.35 -5.94
CA HIS A 96 -5.79 -27.26 -4.54
C HIS A 96 -6.09 -25.82 -4.11
N LEU A 97 -5.36 -24.83 -4.65
CA LEU A 97 -5.61 -23.41 -4.37
C LEU A 97 -7.01 -22.97 -4.83
N TYR A 98 -7.48 -23.52 -5.95
CA TYR A 98 -8.79 -23.20 -6.54
C TYR A 98 -9.91 -24.12 -6.10
N ALA A 99 -9.61 -25.24 -5.44
CA ALA A 99 -10.63 -26.15 -4.92
C ALA A 99 -11.50 -25.50 -3.82
N HIS A 100 -10.97 -24.46 -3.16
CA HIS A 100 -11.63 -23.76 -2.05
C HIS A 100 -11.49 -22.23 -2.16
N PRO A 101 -12.19 -21.58 -3.12
CA PRO A 101 -12.08 -20.13 -3.33
C PRO A 101 -12.41 -19.33 -2.07
N ASP A 102 -13.42 -19.74 -1.29
CA ASP A 102 -13.81 -19.06 -0.05
C ASP A 102 -12.67 -19.04 0.99
N LYS A 103 -11.89 -20.14 1.08
CA LYS A 103 -10.77 -20.22 2.03
C LYS A 103 -9.59 -19.38 1.56
N ARG A 104 -9.36 -19.30 0.25
CA ARG A 104 -8.35 -18.43 -0.36
C ARG A 104 -8.69 -16.96 -0.12
N ASP A 105 -9.94 -16.59 -0.31
CA ASP A 105 -10.42 -15.22 -0.08
C ASP A 105 -10.31 -14.87 1.42
N ALA A 106 -10.61 -15.81 2.31
CA ALA A 106 -10.40 -15.64 3.75
C ALA A 106 -8.91 -15.45 4.10
N ALA A 107 -8.00 -16.24 3.52
CA ALA A 107 -6.55 -16.05 3.68
C ALA A 107 -6.10 -14.67 3.19
N GLY A 108 -6.59 -14.27 2.01
CA GLY A 108 -6.34 -12.93 1.46
C GLY A 108 -6.82 -11.83 2.40
N ALA A 109 -8.01 -11.98 2.98
CA ALA A 109 -8.58 -11.03 3.93
C ALA A 109 -7.73 -10.89 5.20
N VAL A 110 -7.27 -12.00 5.79
CA VAL A 110 -6.40 -11.99 7.00
C VAL A 110 -5.09 -11.27 6.73
N ILE A 111 -4.45 -11.55 5.58
CA ILE A 111 -3.20 -10.89 5.19
C ILE A 111 -3.42 -9.39 5.00
N ARG A 112 -4.47 -9.02 4.28
CA ARG A 112 -4.80 -7.61 4.02
C ARG A 112 -5.10 -6.86 5.31
N GLU A 113 -5.90 -7.44 6.21
CA GLU A 113 -6.22 -6.84 7.50
C GLU A 113 -4.95 -6.63 8.34
N TRP A 114 -4.04 -7.61 8.36
CA TRP A 114 -2.77 -7.48 9.07
C TRP A 114 -1.88 -6.38 8.47
N GLN A 115 -1.82 -6.28 7.13
CA GLN A 115 -1.07 -5.23 6.43
C GLN A 115 -1.64 -3.84 6.71
N MET A 116 -2.97 -3.70 6.66
CA MET A 116 -3.67 -2.44 6.94
C MET A 116 -3.55 -2.02 8.41
N ALA A 117 -3.57 -2.98 9.34
CA ALA A 117 -3.41 -2.69 10.77
C ALA A 117 -2.04 -2.06 11.08
N ASP A 118 -1.02 -2.33 10.25
CA ASP A 118 0.34 -1.80 10.36
C ASP A 118 0.58 -0.52 9.56
N ALA A 119 -0.38 -0.12 8.72
CA ALA A 119 -0.26 1.12 7.97
C ALA A 119 0.02 2.28 8.93
N TYR A 120 0.97 3.14 8.55
CA TYR A 120 1.55 4.20 9.38
C TYR A 120 0.49 4.93 10.23
N ARG A 121 0.70 4.94 11.55
CA ARG A 121 -0.17 5.58 12.56
C ARG A 121 0.44 6.82 13.24
N GLY A 122 1.56 7.33 12.72
CA GLY A 122 2.26 8.45 13.35
C GLY A 122 1.50 9.78 13.21
N PRO A 123 1.80 10.78 14.06
CA PRO A 123 1.12 12.06 14.04
C PRO A 123 1.43 12.78 12.75
N VAL A 124 0.36 13.09 12.01
CA VAL A 124 0.46 13.76 10.74
C VAL A 124 0.27 15.25 10.96
N ARG A 125 1.36 15.93 11.33
CA ARG A 125 1.41 17.38 11.50
C ARG A 125 1.97 18.02 10.24
N LEU A 126 1.24 18.96 9.68
CA LEU A 126 1.72 19.88 8.67
C LEU A 126 2.33 21.12 9.35
N TYR A 127 3.24 21.77 8.65
CA TYR A 127 3.77 23.06 9.07
C TYR A 127 2.63 24.08 9.26
N GLY A 128 2.51 24.64 10.47
CA GLY A 128 1.50 25.64 10.82
C GLY A 128 0.23 25.09 11.45
N ASP A 129 0.12 23.78 11.69
CA ASP A 129 -0.99 23.21 12.45
C ASP A 129 -0.97 23.63 13.92
N ASP A 130 -2.17 23.80 14.49
CA ASP A 130 -2.39 23.78 15.93
C ASP A 130 -2.58 22.34 16.46
N ASP A 131 -2.54 22.19 17.78
CA ASP A 131 -2.70 20.89 18.42
C ASP A 131 -4.08 20.25 18.18
N ALA A 132 -5.11 21.06 17.92
CA ALA A 132 -6.46 20.56 17.67
C ALA A 132 -6.56 19.90 16.28
N LYS A 133 -5.98 20.51 15.25
CA LYS A 133 -5.90 19.93 13.89
C LYS A 133 -5.06 18.66 13.89
N ALA A 134 -3.92 18.67 14.57
CA ALA A 134 -3.08 17.48 14.71
C ALA A 134 -3.85 16.31 15.36
N ALA A 135 -4.59 16.58 16.45
CA ALA A 135 -5.41 15.58 17.13
C ALA A 135 -6.60 15.10 16.28
N ALA A 136 -7.23 15.99 15.50
CA ALA A 136 -8.30 15.64 14.57
C ALA A 136 -7.80 14.68 13.49
N ARG A 137 -6.65 14.96 12.85
CA ARG A 137 -6.06 14.06 11.83
C ARG A 137 -5.60 12.71 12.40
N GLU A 138 -5.24 12.65 13.68
CA GLU A 138 -4.91 11.37 14.33
C GLU A 138 -6.17 10.52 14.58
N SER A 139 -7.25 11.16 15.05
CA SER A 139 -8.50 10.49 15.46
C SER A 139 -9.45 10.16 14.30
N ASP A 140 -9.57 11.05 13.31
CA ASP A 140 -10.41 10.90 12.11
C ASP A 140 -9.70 11.49 10.88
N PRO A 141 -8.69 10.78 10.34
CA PRO A 141 -7.84 11.30 9.27
C PRO A 141 -8.62 11.63 8.00
N ALA A 142 -9.48 10.73 7.55
CA ALA A 142 -10.17 10.91 6.27
C ALA A 142 -11.19 12.04 6.34
N ALA A 143 -11.97 12.15 7.43
CA ALA A 143 -12.98 13.21 7.52
C ALA A 143 -12.32 14.57 7.74
N THR A 144 -11.24 14.62 8.53
CA THR A 144 -10.47 15.85 8.72
C THR A 144 -9.89 16.33 7.39
N LEU A 145 -9.21 15.46 6.64
CA LEU A 145 -8.64 15.84 5.34
C LEU A 145 -9.71 16.27 4.33
N LEU A 146 -10.86 15.60 4.32
CA LEU A 146 -11.99 15.98 3.47
C LEU A 146 -12.53 17.36 3.83
N GLY A 147 -12.72 17.64 5.13
CA GLY A 147 -13.17 18.94 5.64
C GLY A 147 -12.20 20.07 5.27
N GLU A 148 -10.90 19.84 5.49
CA GLU A 148 -9.85 20.81 5.15
C GLU A 148 -9.81 21.13 3.65
N ASN A 149 -9.99 20.12 2.80
CA ASN A 149 -10.07 20.34 1.35
C ASN A 149 -11.34 21.09 0.97
N LEU A 150 -12.50 20.77 1.55
CA LEU A 150 -13.74 21.51 1.30
C LEU A 150 -13.60 22.99 1.66
N GLU A 151 -13.05 23.30 2.85
CA GLU A 151 -12.83 24.68 3.30
C GLU A 151 -11.84 25.41 2.39
N TRP A 152 -10.68 24.79 2.11
CA TRP A 152 -9.67 25.36 1.24
C TRP A 152 -10.21 25.68 -0.15
N TRP A 153 -11.00 24.77 -0.75
CA TRP A 153 -11.59 24.99 -2.07
C TRP A 153 -12.65 26.10 -2.07
N ILE A 154 -13.47 26.20 -1.02
CA ILE A 154 -14.42 27.30 -0.87
C ILE A 154 -13.69 28.64 -0.78
N GLU A 155 -12.60 28.72 -0.02
CA GLU A 155 -11.80 29.94 0.11
C GLU A 155 -11.06 30.28 -1.20
N HIS A 156 -10.40 29.29 -1.80
CA HIS A 156 -9.68 29.44 -3.07
C HIS A 156 -10.58 29.98 -4.18
N SER A 157 -11.77 29.39 -4.33
CA SER A 157 -12.74 29.81 -5.36
C SER A 157 -13.25 31.24 -5.15
N LYS A 158 -13.46 31.68 -3.90
CA LYS A 158 -13.87 33.07 -3.59
C LYS A 158 -12.78 34.06 -3.97
N ASN A 159 -11.56 33.84 -3.49
CA ASN A 159 -10.42 34.73 -3.75
C ASN A 159 -10.15 34.88 -5.25
N TYR A 160 -10.29 33.78 -6.00
CA TYR A 160 -10.05 33.79 -7.44
C TYR A 160 -11.19 34.47 -8.23
N MET A 161 -12.45 34.26 -7.85
CA MET A 161 -13.60 34.79 -8.58
C MET A 161 -13.88 36.28 -8.28
N GLU A 162 -13.50 36.79 -7.12
CA GLU A 162 -13.78 38.18 -6.73
C GLU A 162 -12.80 39.20 -7.32
N GLU A 163 -11.58 38.79 -7.69
CA GLU A 163 -10.50 39.70 -8.15
C GLU A 163 -10.34 39.79 -9.68
N LEU A 164 -11.13 39.05 -10.47
CA LEU A 164 -10.96 39.00 -11.93
C LEU A 164 -11.83 40.02 -12.68
N ASP A 165 -11.16 40.84 -13.50
CA ASP A 165 -11.81 41.59 -14.58
C ASP A 165 -12.19 40.62 -15.72
N TRP A 166 -13.49 40.36 -15.86
CA TRP A 166 -14.04 39.37 -16.77
C TRP A 166 -13.92 39.72 -18.26
N ASP A 167 -13.62 40.98 -18.58
CA ASP A 167 -13.46 41.46 -19.96
C ASP A 167 -12.00 41.42 -20.45
N ASN A 168 -11.05 41.02 -19.59
CA ASN A 168 -9.61 40.95 -19.92
C ASN A 168 -9.20 39.58 -20.54
N PRO A 169 -8.59 39.54 -21.74
CA PRO A 169 -8.14 38.31 -22.39
C PRO A 169 -7.10 37.50 -21.61
N ASP A 170 -6.24 38.14 -20.82
CA ASP A 170 -5.24 37.44 -20.00
C ASP A 170 -5.90 36.73 -18.80
N HIS A 171 -7.00 37.29 -18.28
CA HIS A 171 -7.85 36.63 -17.28
C HIS A 171 -8.62 35.44 -17.86
N GLN A 172 -8.91 35.42 -19.17
CA GLN A 172 -9.53 34.26 -19.82
C GLN A 172 -8.58 33.04 -19.90
N ARG A 173 -7.27 33.25 -20.08
CA ARG A 173 -6.30 32.14 -20.01
C ARG A 173 -6.13 31.63 -18.59
N ALA A 174 -6.07 32.54 -17.63
CA ALA A 174 -6.04 32.20 -16.21
C ALA A 174 -7.27 31.36 -15.82
N ARG A 175 -8.46 31.72 -16.34
CA ARG A 175 -9.71 30.95 -16.17
C ARG A 175 -9.65 29.50 -16.64
N VAL A 176 -9.02 29.21 -17.79
CA VAL A 176 -8.93 27.81 -18.29
C VAL A 176 -8.00 26.98 -17.40
N ALA A 177 -6.90 27.58 -16.93
CA ALA A 177 -6.03 26.95 -15.94
C ALA A 177 -6.81 26.68 -14.64
N GLU A 178 -7.62 27.64 -14.21
CA GLU A 178 -8.40 27.49 -12.97
C GLU A 178 -9.53 26.47 -13.07
N ILE A 179 -10.22 26.37 -14.21
CA ILE A 179 -11.20 25.29 -14.44
C ILE A 179 -10.53 23.93 -14.26
N SER A 180 -9.31 23.77 -14.76
CA SER A 180 -8.56 22.50 -14.64
C SER A 180 -8.15 22.22 -13.19
N VAL A 181 -7.72 23.24 -12.45
CA VAL A 181 -7.40 23.17 -11.02
C VAL A 181 -8.64 22.81 -10.21
N SER A 182 -9.76 23.50 -10.45
CA SER A 182 -11.08 23.22 -9.85
C SER A 182 -11.57 21.79 -10.10
N VAL A 183 -11.38 21.24 -11.31
CA VAL A 183 -11.73 19.84 -11.60
C VAL A 183 -10.89 18.86 -10.78
N ASN A 184 -9.58 19.11 -10.65
CA ASN A 184 -8.71 18.26 -9.83
C ASN A 184 -9.12 18.30 -8.36
N GLY A 185 -9.47 19.48 -7.85
CA GLY A 185 -10.00 19.68 -6.51
C GLY A 185 -11.27 18.90 -6.21
N TYR A 186 -12.25 19.08 -7.09
CA TYR A 186 -13.52 18.35 -7.00
C TYR A 186 -13.30 16.84 -7.11
N ALA A 187 -12.44 16.38 -8.03
CA ALA A 187 -12.12 14.97 -8.18
C ALA A 187 -11.50 14.38 -6.91
N PHE A 188 -10.58 15.10 -6.27
CA PHE A 188 -10.00 14.69 -5.00
C PHE A 188 -11.05 14.55 -3.89
N ILE A 189 -11.87 15.59 -3.66
CA ILE A 189 -12.96 15.59 -2.67
C ILE A 189 -13.93 14.43 -2.94
N TYR A 190 -14.35 14.27 -4.20
CA TYR A 190 -15.32 13.26 -4.60
C TYR A 190 -14.77 11.85 -4.39
N LEU A 191 -13.54 11.57 -4.82
CA LEU A 191 -12.93 10.24 -4.67
C LEU A 191 -12.67 9.88 -3.21
N LEU A 192 -12.24 10.83 -2.37
CA LEU A 192 -12.08 10.60 -0.94
C LEU A 192 -13.43 10.33 -0.26
N ALA A 193 -14.49 11.07 -0.60
CA ALA A 193 -15.84 10.84 -0.09
C ALA A 193 -16.42 9.48 -0.54
N VAL A 194 -16.16 9.07 -1.79
CA VAL A 194 -16.51 7.73 -2.29
C VAL A 194 -15.77 6.67 -1.49
N LEU A 195 -14.46 6.85 -1.26
CA LEU A 195 -13.65 5.90 -0.51
C LEU A 195 -14.14 5.75 0.93
N GLN A 196 -14.41 6.86 1.63
CA GLN A 196 -15.01 6.84 2.98
C GLN A 196 -16.34 6.07 3.03
N ARG A 197 -17.14 6.14 1.96
CA ARG A 197 -18.43 5.44 1.90
C ARG A 197 -18.28 3.95 1.61
N VAL A 198 -17.26 3.55 0.85
CA VAL A 198 -17.04 2.15 0.45
C VAL A 198 -16.22 1.40 1.50
N ASP A 199 -15.12 1.99 1.96
CA ASP A 199 -14.20 1.42 2.93
C ASP A 199 -13.55 2.53 3.79
N PRO A 200 -14.14 2.85 4.96
CA PRO A 200 -13.63 3.89 5.85
C PRO A 200 -12.20 3.65 6.32
N THR A 201 -11.80 2.39 6.51
CA THR A 201 -10.45 2.05 6.98
C THR A 201 -9.42 2.35 5.90
N VAL A 202 -9.71 2.00 4.64
CA VAL A 202 -8.84 2.35 3.52
C VAL A 202 -8.80 3.86 3.31
N ALA A 203 -9.91 4.57 3.51
CA ALA A 203 -9.94 6.04 3.45
C ALA A 203 -8.99 6.67 4.48
N ASP A 204 -9.01 6.19 5.72
CA ASP A 204 -8.12 6.69 6.78
C ASP A 204 -6.65 6.42 6.48
N ILE A 205 -6.32 5.25 5.94
CA ILE A 205 -4.95 4.91 5.53
C ILE A 205 -4.49 5.84 4.40
N ALA A 206 -5.32 6.02 3.38
CA ALA A 206 -5.02 6.91 2.25
C ALA A 206 -4.82 8.36 2.72
N ALA A 207 -5.68 8.86 3.60
CA ALA A 207 -5.57 10.21 4.14
C ALA A 207 -4.28 10.41 4.96
N ARG A 208 -3.91 9.45 5.81
CA ARG A 208 -2.65 9.51 6.57
C ARG A 208 -1.42 9.53 5.65
N ASP A 209 -1.40 8.66 4.63
CA ASP A 209 -0.30 8.64 3.66
C ASP A 209 -0.22 9.99 2.94
N LEU A 210 -1.31 10.46 2.32
CA LEU A 210 -1.33 11.72 1.58
C LEU A 210 -0.78 12.90 2.39
N VAL A 211 -1.22 13.07 3.63
CA VAL A 211 -0.75 14.19 4.45
C VAL A 211 0.71 13.99 4.89
N GLY A 212 1.14 12.75 5.16
CA GLY A 212 2.57 12.45 5.38
C GLY A 212 3.44 12.79 4.18
N GLN A 213 2.95 12.58 2.95
CA GLN A 213 3.69 12.92 1.73
C GLN A 213 3.67 14.41 1.41
N PHE A 214 2.62 15.15 1.81
CA PHE A 214 2.61 16.62 1.73
C PHE A 214 3.71 17.25 2.61
N ASP A 215 3.96 16.72 3.80
CA ASP A 215 5.05 17.18 4.67
C ASP A 215 6.43 16.82 4.11
N ALA A 216 6.58 15.61 3.56
CA ALA A 216 7.84 15.14 2.99
C ALA A 216 8.27 15.89 1.71
N GLY A 217 7.31 16.37 0.91
CA GLY A 217 7.52 17.34 -0.18
C GLY A 217 8.30 16.87 -1.41
N ASP A 218 9.04 15.75 -1.37
CA ASP A 218 10.00 15.37 -2.41
C ASP A 218 9.63 14.12 -3.23
N SER A 219 8.80 13.22 -2.71
CA SER A 219 8.68 11.86 -3.25
C SER A 219 7.50 11.64 -4.22
N LEU A 220 6.60 12.62 -4.37
CA LEU A 220 5.39 12.48 -5.20
C LEU A 220 5.70 12.26 -6.69
N GLY A 221 6.76 12.90 -7.20
CA GLY A 221 7.16 12.77 -8.60
C GLY A 221 7.59 11.35 -8.97
N GLU A 222 8.32 10.67 -8.08
CA GLU A 222 8.81 9.31 -8.31
C GLU A 222 7.67 8.30 -8.43
N TRP A 223 6.61 8.42 -7.61
CA TRP A 223 5.50 7.47 -7.70
C TRP A 223 4.61 7.73 -8.89
N VAL A 224 4.45 8.97 -9.33
CA VAL A 224 3.75 9.23 -10.60
C VAL A 224 4.47 8.56 -11.77
N TRP A 225 5.81 8.57 -11.76
CA TRP A 225 6.60 7.79 -12.73
C TRP A 225 6.39 6.29 -12.59
N GLN A 226 6.47 5.75 -11.37
CA GLN A 226 6.20 4.34 -11.11
C GLN A 226 4.80 3.92 -11.57
N TRP A 227 3.76 4.68 -11.22
CA TRP A 227 2.38 4.40 -11.60
C TRP A 227 2.17 4.47 -13.11
N ARG A 228 2.87 5.37 -13.81
CA ARG A 228 2.84 5.41 -15.27
C ARG A 228 3.42 4.12 -15.87
N GLU A 229 4.52 3.61 -15.32
CA GLU A 229 5.12 2.35 -15.75
C GLU A 229 4.19 1.16 -15.45
N GLU A 230 3.66 1.07 -14.22
CA GLU A 230 2.69 0.03 -13.83
C GLU A 230 1.46 0.05 -14.75
N PHE A 231 0.92 1.22 -15.05
CA PHE A 231 -0.21 1.37 -15.98
C PHE A 231 0.15 0.93 -17.40
N ALA A 232 1.31 1.32 -17.92
CA ALA A 232 1.78 0.91 -19.24
C ALA A 232 2.00 -0.60 -19.35
N GLU A 233 2.36 -1.25 -18.24
CA GLU A 233 2.51 -2.70 -18.11
C GLU A 233 1.20 -3.44 -17.83
N GLY A 234 0.07 -2.73 -17.72
CA GLY A 234 -1.24 -3.32 -17.42
C GLY A 234 -1.38 -3.84 -15.99
N LYS A 235 -0.57 -3.33 -15.06
CA LYS A 235 -0.56 -3.72 -13.65
C LYS A 235 -1.47 -2.82 -12.82
N PRO A 236 -2.07 -3.34 -11.72
CA PRO A 236 -2.66 -2.49 -10.70
C PRO A 236 -1.63 -1.53 -10.14
N LEU A 237 -2.06 -0.29 -9.85
CA LEU A 237 -1.19 0.71 -9.24
C LEU A 237 -0.86 0.32 -7.80
N SER A 238 0.40 0.46 -7.42
CA SER A 238 0.85 0.24 -6.05
C SER A 238 0.41 1.40 -5.14
N LEU A 239 -0.38 1.09 -4.11
CA LEU A 239 -0.90 2.06 -3.15
C LEU A 239 -0.19 1.88 -1.79
N ARG A 240 0.36 2.97 -1.23
CA ARG A 240 1.08 2.90 0.05
C ARG A 240 0.13 2.59 1.19
N GLY A 241 0.50 1.61 2.02
CA GLY A 241 -0.32 1.15 3.16
C GLY A 241 -1.60 0.39 2.78
N ILE A 242 -1.98 0.38 1.49
CA ILE A 242 -3.18 -0.31 1.00
C ILE A 242 -2.72 -1.57 0.25
N PRO A 243 -3.01 -2.76 0.77
CA PRO A 243 -2.54 -3.99 0.16
C PRO A 243 -3.27 -4.33 -1.14
N SER A 244 -2.64 -5.18 -1.97
CA SER A 244 -3.27 -5.75 -3.18
C SER A 244 -4.63 -6.35 -2.84
N ALA A 245 -5.60 -6.20 -3.74
CA ALA A 245 -6.91 -6.84 -3.63
C ALA A 245 -6.78 -8.36 -3.49
N ASP A 246 -5.77 -8.93 -4.17
CA ASP A 246 -5.42 -10.34 -4.12
C ASP A 246 -3.92 -10.49 -3.77
N PRO A 247 -3.57 -10.71 -2.49
CA PRO A 247 -2.19 -10.92 -2.07
C PRO A 247 -1.65 -12.30 -2.49
N LEU A 248 -2.51 -13.23 -2.95
CA LEU A 248 -2.15 -14.59 -3.34
C LEU A 248 -2.05 -14.78 -4.87
N ALA A 249 -2.32 -13.74 -5.67
CA ALA A 249 -2.28 -13.80 -7.13
C ALA A 249 -0.93 -14.29 -7.68
N GLY A 250 0.17 -14.03 -6.96
CA GLY A 250 1.50 -14.47 -7.35
C GLY A 250 1.79 -15.95 -7.11
N PHE A 251 0.94 -16.72 -6.43
CA PHE A 251 1.24 -18.10 -6.03
C PHE A 251 0.71 -19.15 -7.02
N THR A 252 0.13 -18.72 -8.14
CA THR A 252 -0.60 -19.57 -9.10
C THR A 252 0.19 -19.93 -10.37
N ALA A 253 1.50 -19.64 -10.41
CA ALA A 253 2.34 -19.74 -11.62
C ALA A 253 3.53 -20.68 -11.46
#